data_AF-A0ABD0WZM5-F1
#
_entry.id   AF-A0ABD0WZM5-F1
#
_cell.length_a   1.000
_cell.length_b   1.000
_cell.length_c   1.000
_cell.angle_alpha   90.00
_cell.angle_beta   90.00
_cell.angle_gamma   90.00
#
_symmetry.space_group_name_H-M   'P 1'
#
loop_
_entity.id
_entity.type
_entity.pdbx_description
1 polymer ?
#
loop_
_entity_poly.entity_id
_entity_poly.type
_entity_poly.pdbx_seq_one_letter_code
_entity_poly.pdbx_strand_id
1 'polypeptide(L)'
;MASCLVPDFPAVHAALEHLVDLDKQLNDEGFPFSPEASHHLREIAATITELETSRRAAHENLEVESIETSKLRHQVQNIHDDVQKEISVCVAAARNTNMGQITQLKDELNSIVQETESMEKKQEILEKQNAILYPERELAKGDYENVVNQLNYQLSEKANKQILLNETMNEIRKVKAKISDVETAKVKLVEDMIQETKSFSETKEKLERECAQAVNNLQDQKKHNSKRRRQRDTVLSELLDKEGKNAELKKRIVQLEQSISRLTAYEIQSKNHLVDEINKLEELSSQKELLEKELTELRMAFELKMQALQEKIKEVDVEWEKGQIVNTIHLESIAKLSDSFKAQRTEQDDVMVENHNVSRRLEMSQLILDELVASIAKHNSEIREMEEEIKQLHQANIVNADLSERNLEDLHGQLDKDKKSIGMFEVEKEELCQSLEDLKKDHEQHVKDAKCNIDLTMKRCEELQEEEMKLQDHFLLGTKIEHLNSKIVKAKEGYEQMSISYNAEIQRFITEAESVKQSQLVKEAELKRKETVLEEVEAQFDIDQSRHQKLTKQTSELKIIKNRLELSIQEMKENTRTLLKPKGGDKADSEGFA
;
A
#
# COMPACT_ATOMS: atom_id res chain seq x y z
N MET A 1 59.48 27.82 -86.87
CA MET A 1 59.52 26.81 -87.95
C MET A 1 60.95 26.78 -88.46
N ALA A 2 61.69 25.72 -88.16
CA ALA A 2 62.99 25.51 -88.77
C ALA A 2 62.72 25.15 -90.24
N SER A 3 63.18 26.00 -91.17
CA SER A 3 63.13 25.69 -92.59
C SER A 3 63.96 24.43 -92.81
N CYS A 4 63.28 23.31 -93.06
CA CYS A 4 63.93 22.07 -93.49
C CYS A 4 64.36 22.30 -94.93
N LEU A 5 65.54 22.86 -95.14
CA LEU A 5 66.07 23.13 -96.48
C LEU A 5 66.31 21.80 -97.17
N VAL A 6 65.34 21.37 -97.99
CA VAL A 6 65.52 20.23 -98.89
C VAL A 6 66.53 20.66 -99.96
N PRO A 7 67.68 19.96 -100.09
CA PRO A 7 68.68 20.33 -101.09
C PRO A 7 68.10 20.26 -102.51
N ASP A 8 68.60 21.15 -103.38
CA ASP A 8 68.30 21.11 -104.80
C ASP A 8 68.73 19.78 -105.40
N PHE A 9 67.91 19.18 -106.25
CA PHE A 9 68.26 17.91 -106.85
C PHE A 9 69.45 18.14 -107.80
N PRO A 10 70.64 17.56 -107.55
CA PRO A 10 71.87 17.95 -108.26
C PRO A 10 71.78 17.73 -109.78
N ALA A 11 71.04 16.71 -110.20
CA ALA A 11 70.81 16.42 -111.61
C ALA A 11 69.89 17.45 -112.30
N VAL A 12 68.94 18.04 -111.58
CA VAL A 12 68.07 19.12 -112.12
C VAL A 12 68.87 20.40 -112.28
N HIS A 13 69.73 20.72 -111.30
CA HIS A 13 70.64 21.87 -111.40
C HIS A 13 71.57 21.74 -112.60
N ALA A 14 72.22 20.57 -112.77
CA ALA A 14 73.07 20.30 -113.93
C ALA A 14 72.30 20.36 -115.26
N ALA A 15 71.07 19.85 -115.31
CA ALA A 15 70.23 19.93 -116.51
C ALA A 15 69.86 21.38 -116.87
N LEU A 16 69.58 22.23 -115.87
CA LEU A 16 69.33 23.66 -116.08
C LEU A 16 70.56 24.39 -116.58
N GLU A 17 71.75 24.12 -116.03
CA GLU A 17 73.01 24.67 -116.53
C GLU A 17 73.25 24.27 -118.01
N HIS A 18 73.06 23.00 -118.34
CA HIS A 18 73.18 22.53 -119.73
C HIS A 18 72.16 23.17 -120.67
N LEU A 19 70.90 23.38 -120.25
CA LEU A 19 69.89 24.07 -121.05
C LEU A 19 70.24 25.54 -121.29
N VAL A 20 70.82 26.21 -120.30
CA VAL A 20 71.32 27.59 -120.41
C VAL A 20 72.52 27.66 -121.35
N ASP A 21 73.42 26.68 -121.31
CA ASP A 21 74.58 26.63 -122.20
C ASP A 21 74.19 26.28 -123.65
N LEU A 22 73.19 25.41 -123.85
CA LEU A 22 72.57 25.16 -125.16
C LEU A 22 71.86 26.40 -125.72
N ASP A 23 71.18 27.19 -124.87
CA ASP A 23 70.54 28.46 -125.26
C ASP A 23 71.60 29.47 -125.75
N LYS A 24 72.77 29.54 -125.09
CA LYS A 24 73.90 30.38 -125.53
C LYS A 24 74.46 29.92 -126.87
N GLN A 25 74.72 28.62 -127.03
CA GLN A 25 75.27 28.05 -128.27
C GLN A 25 74.37 28.29 -129.49
N LEU A 26 73.04 28.12 -129.34
CA LEU A 26 72.08 28.35 -130.43
C LEU A 26 71.97 29.82 -130.86
N ASN A 27 72.17 30.76 -129.92
CA ASN A 27 72.19 32.19 -130.21
C ASN A 27 73.52 32.63 -130.87
N ASP A 28 74.64 31.99 -130.51
CA ASP A 28 75.97 32.31 -131.04
C ASP A 28 76.23 31.72 -132.44
N GLU A 29 75.67 30.54 -132.77
CA GLU A 29 75.92 29.83 -134.04
C GLU A 29 75.00 30.26 -135.21
N GLY A 30 74.09 31.22 -135.01
CA GLY A 30 73.36 31.87 -136.10
C GLY A 30 72.40 30.96 -136.89
N PHE A 31 71.81 29.95 -136.24
CA PHE A 31 70.86 29.05 -136.88
C PHE A 31 69.55 29.75 -137.28
N PRO A 32 68.92 29.39 -138.41
CA PRO A 32 67.71 30.05 -138.92
C PRO A 32 66.44 29.85 -138.06
N PHE A 33 66.50 29.03 -137.01
CA PHE A 33 65.43 28.80 -136.02
C PHE A 33 65.87 29.15 -134.59
N SER A 34 66.92 29.96 -134.44
CA SER A 34 67.50 30.29 -133.13
C SER A 34 66.57 31.04 -132.16
N PRO A 35 65.68 31.98 -132.57
CA PRO A 35 64.87 32.70 -131.59
C PRO A 35 63.71 31.85 -131.04
N GLU A 36 63.08 31.01 -131.86
CA GLU A 36 62.05 30.06 -131.42
C GLU A 36 62.65 28.94 -130.54
N ALA A 37 63.81 28.39 -130.94
CA ALA A 37 64.49 27.37 -130.14
C ALA A 37 64.98 27.93 -128.78
N SER A 38 65.49 29.17 -128.77
CA SER A 38 65.88 29.88 -127.53
C SER A 38 64.67 30.13 -126.61
N HIS A 39 63.52 30.51 -127.18
CA HIS A 39 62.29 30.68 -126.42
C HIS A 39 61.85 29.37 -125.76
N HIS A 40 61.83 28.27 -126.50
CA HIS A 40 61.46 26.96 -125.97
C HIS A 40 62.46 26.45 -124.92
N LEU A 41 63.77 26.66 -125.08
CA LEU A 41 64.76 26.28 -124.07
C LEU A 41 64.59 27.08 -122.77
N ARG A 42 64.27 28.37 -122.87
CA ARG A 42 63.99 29.22 -121.69
C ARG A 42 62.69 28.82 -121.00
N GLU A 43 61.67 28.46 -121.76
CA GLU A 43 60.40 27.96 -121.24
C GLU A 43 60.57 26.58 -120.58
N ILE A 44 61.37 25.69 -121.17
CA ILE A 44 61.75 24.40 -120.57
C ILE A 44 62.54 24.62 -119.28
N ALA A 45 63.50 25.54 -119.26
CA ALA A 45 64.26 25.86 -118.05
C ALA A 45 63.34 26.45 -116.96
N ALA A 46 62.44 27.37 -117.31
CA ALA A 46 61.48 27.95 -116.37
C ALA A 46 60.51 26.90 -115.80
N THR A 47 59.96 26.03 -116.64
CA THR A 47 59.08 24.94 -116.19
C THR A 47 59.81 23.91 -115.33
N ILE A 48 61.08 23.59 -115.64
CA ILE A 48 61.92 22.74 -114.78
C ILE A 48 62.19 23.42 -113.43
N THR A 49 62.45 24.73 -113.40
CA THR A 49 62.63 25.46 -112.14
C THR A 49 61.34 25.51 -111.31
N GLU A 50 60.19 25.69 -111.94
CA GLU A 50 58.88 25.69 -111.25
C GLU A 50 58.52 24.30 -110.74
N LEU A 51 58.85 23.25 -111.52
CA LEU A 51 58.70 21.87 -111.08
C LEU A 51 59.60 21.55 -109.90
N GLU A 52 60.86 22.02 -109.90
CA GLU A 52 61.80 21.81 -108.80
C GLU A 52 61.40 22.58 -107.53
N THR A 53 60.88 23.80 -107.65
CA THR A 53 60.35 24.54 -106.49
C THR A 53 59.08 23.88 -105.94
N SER A 54 58.18 23.39 -106.80
CA SER A 54 57.00 22.63 -106.41
C SER A 54 57.37 21.30 -105.73
N ARG A 55 58.34 20.56 -106.30
CA ARG A 55 58.92 19.35 -105.70
C ARG A 55 59.47 19.65 -104.30
N ARG A 56 60.25 20.72 -104.16
CA ARG A 56 60.83 21.14 -102.87
C ARG A 56 59.74 21.44 -101.84
N ALA A 57 58.74 22.24 -102.20
CA ALA A 57 57.61 22.58 -101.32
C ALA A 57 56.81 21.34 -100.91
N ALA A 58 56.56 20.39 -101.84
CA ALA A 58 55.88 19.14 -101.54
C ALA A 58 56.68 18.27 -100.55
N HIS A 59 58.01 18.18 -100.71
CA HIS A 59 58.87 17.46 -99.76
C HIS A 59 58.94 18.13 -98.39
N GLU A 60 59.04 19.45 -98.33
CA GLU A 60 59.00 20.20 -97.06
C GLU A 60 57.69 19.96 -96.32
N ASN A 61 56.55 20.01 -97.03
CA ASN A 61 55.24 19.69 -96.45
C ASN A 61 55.18 18.22 -95.97
N LEU A 62 55.69 17.27 -96.75
CA LEU A 62 55.73 15.86 -96.34
C LEU A 62 56.60 15.65 -95.09
N GLU A 63 57.71 16.37 -94.95
CA GLU A 63 58.56 16.29 -93.77
C GLU A 63 57.84 16.84 -92.53
N VAL A 64 57.15 17.98 -92.67
CA VAL A 64 56.32 18.54 -91.60
C VAL A 64 55.22 17.57 -91.19
N GLU A 65 54.49 17.00 -92.15
CA GLU A 65 53.45 16.00 -91.87
C GLU A 65 54.03 14.72 -91.26
N SER A 66 55.22 14.27 -91.67
CA SER A 66 55.90 13.11 -91.10
C SER A 66 56.29 13.36 -89.63
N ILE A 67 56.80 14.56 -89.31
CA ILE A 67 57.12 15.00 -87.95
C ILE A 67 55.85 15.09 -87.10
N GLU A 68 54.80 15.76 -87.57
CA GLU A 68 53.53 15.87 -86.84
C GLU A 68 52.87 14.49 -86.65
N THR A 69 52.91 13.62 -87.66
CA THR A 69 52.42 12.24 -87.53
C THR A 69 53.26 11.47 -86.50
N SER A 70 54.57 11.66 -86.46
CA SER A 70 55.44 11.04 -85.45
C SER A 70 55.11 11.52 -84.05
N LYS A 71 54.89 12.83 -83.88
CA LYS A 71 54.46 13.44 -82.61
C LYS A 71 53.10 12.91 -82.16
N LEU A 72 52.13 12.80 -83.08
CA LEU A 72 50.82 12.20 -82.79
C LEU A 72 50.96 10.73 -82.36
N ARG A 73 51.79 9.92 -83.04
CA ARG A 73 52.06 8.52 -82.62
C ARG A 73 52.63 8.45 -81.21
N HIS A 74 53.60 9.30 -80.88
CA HIS A 74 54.15 9.38 -79.53
C HIS A 74 53.10 9.80 -78.50
N GLN A 75 52.26 10.79 -78.81
CA GLN A 75 51.17 11.20 -77.92
C GLN A 75 50.14 10.09 -77.71
N VAL A 76 49.74 9.37 -78.76
CA VAL A 76 48.82 8.23 -78.68
C VAL A 76 49.42 7.12 -77.81
N GLN A 77 50.70 6.82 -77.97
CA GLN A 77 51.38 5.82 -77.15
C GLN A 77 51.44 6.24 -75.68
N ASN A 78 51.77 7.50 -75.40
CA ASN A 78 51.81 8.01 -74.02
C ASN A 78 50.42 7.98 -73.38
N ILE A 79 49.37 8.38 -74.10
CA ILE A 79 47.98 8.32 -73.62
C ILE A 79 47.58 6.87 -73.31
N HIS A 80 47.94 5.92 -74.19
CA HIS A 80 47.69 4.49 -73.93
C HIS A 80 48.33 4.04 -72.62
N ASP A 81 49.61 4.36 -72.41
CA ASP A 81 50.34 3.97 -71.20
C ASP A 81 49.78 4.66 -69.95
N ASP A 82 49.37 5.92 -70.05
CA ASP A 82 48.77 6.67 -68.95
C ASP A 82 47.39 6.13 -68.58
N VAL A 83 46.55 5.80 -69.56
CA VAL A 83 45.25 5.14 -69.34
C VAL A 83 45.44 3.76 -68.71
N GLN A 84 46.42 2.98 -69.17
CA GLN A 84 46.71 1.67 -68.58
C GLN A 84 47.17 1.78 -67.13
N LYS A 85 47.98 2.78 -66.80
CA LYS A 85 48.38 3.08 -65.41
C LYS A 85 47.17 3.49 -64.57
N GLU A 86 46.33 4.39 -65.06
CA GLU A 86 45.13 4.84 -64.36
C GLU A 86 44.17 3.68 -64.07
N ILE A 87 43.89 2.83 -65.07
CA ILE A 87 43.08 1.62 -64.89
C ILE A 87 43.70 0.71 -63.82
N SER A 88 45.01 0.51 -63.84
CA SER A 88 45.70 -0.35 -62.88
C SER A 88 45.58 0.21 -61.45
N VAL A 89 45.70 1.53 -61.28
CA VAL A 89 45.51 2.21 -59.99
C VAL A 89 44.06 2.09 -59.51
N CYS A 90 43.08 2.32 -60.39
CA CYS A 90 41.66 2.18 -60.05
C CYS A 90 41.30 0.74 -59.65
N VAL A 91 41.82 -0.26 -60.36
CA VAL A 91 41.63 -1.68 -60.02
C VAL A 91 42.28 -2.01 -58.68
N ALA A 92 43.50 -1.53 -58.41
CA ALA A 92 44.16 -1.73 -57.13
C ALA A 92 43.38 -1.06 -55.98
N ALA A 93 42.90 0.17 -56.18
CA ALA A 93 42.06 0.86 -55.20
C ALA A 93 40.76 0.11 -54.91
N ALA A 94 40.05 -0.35 -55.95
CA ALA A 94 38.82 -1.13 -55.79
C ALA A 94 39.07 -2.47 -55.05
N ARG A 95 40.19 -3.16 -55.36
CA ARG A 95 40.59 -4.37 -54.64
C ARG A 95 40.90 -4.11 -53.17
N ASN A 96 41.62 -3.02 -52.88
CA ASN A 96 41.95 -2.65 -51.51
C ASN A 96 40.69 -2.27 -50.72
N THR A 97 39.77 -1.50 -51.30
CA THR A 97 38.49 -1.16 -50.67
C THR A 97 37.64 -2.41 -50.40
N ASN A 98 37.51 -3.30 -51.39
CA ASN A 98 36.75 -4.53 -51.23
C ASN A 98 37.38 -5.45 -50.17
N MET A 99 38.70 -5.60 -50.19
CA MET A 99 39.42 -6.35 -49.17
C MET A 99 39.19 -5.77 -47.77
N GLY A 100 39.26 -4.43 -47.62
CA GLY A 100 38.96 -3.73 -46.37
C GLY A 100 37.53 -3.98 -45.87
N GLN A 101 36.54 -3.93 -46.77
CA GLN A 101 35.15 -4.24 -46.44
C GLN A 101 34.96 -5.71 -46.04
N ILE A 102 35.59 -6.64 -46.75
CA ILE A 102 35.54 -8.08 -46.42
C ILE A 102 36.17 -8.33 -45.05
N THR A 103 37.30 -7.70 -44.74
CA THR A 103 37.93 -7.84 -43.42
C THR A 103 37.05 -7.26 -42.32
N GLN A 104 36.48 -6.06 -42.53
CA GLN A 104 35.56 -5.45 -41.58
C GLN A 104 34.34 -6.34 -41.30
N LEU A 105 33.69 -6.86 -42.34
CA LEU A 105 32.54 -7.75 -42.18
C LEU A 105 32.90 -9.06 -41.46
N LYS A 106 34.10 -9.59 -41.67
CA LYS A 106 34.59 -10.77 -40.94
C LYS A 106 34.80 -10.46 -39.46
N ASP A 107 35.35 -9.30 -39.14
CA ASP A 107 35.59 -8.88 -37.76
C ASP A 107 34.27 -8.62 -37.02
N GLU A 108 33.31 -7.95 -37.69
CA GLU A 108 31.95 -7.75 -37.18
C GLU A 108 31.24 -9.09 -36.95
N LEU A 109 31.32 -10.03 -37.90
CA LEU A 109 30.75 -11.36 -37.77
C LEU A 109 31.36 -12.13 -36.58
N ASN A 110 32.68 -12.09 -36.43
CA ASN A 110 33.36 -12.72 -35.30
C ASN A 110 32.94 -12.11 -33.96
N SER A 111 32.77 -10.79 -33.90
CA SER A 111 32.27 -10.08 -32.71
C SER A 111 30.87 -10.56 -32.33
N ILE A 112 29.95 -10.64 -33.30
CA ILE A 112 28.58 -11.13 -33.08
C ILE A 112 28.56 -12.59 -32.62
N VAL A 113 29.42 -13.44 -33.19
CA VAL A 113 29.53 -14.85 -32.78
C VAL A 113 29.98 -14.94 -31.32
N GLN A 114 31.00 -14.16 -30.92
CA GLN A 114 31.45 -14.14 -29.52
C GLN A 114 30.38 -13.63 -28.55
N GLU A 115 29.62 -12.60 -28.95
CA GLU A 115 28.50 -12.09 -28.15
C GLU A 115 27.41 -13.16 -28.00
N THR A 116 27.06 -13.85 -29.09
CA THR A 116 26.06 -14.92 -29.10
C THR A 116 26.46 -16.05 -28.14
N GLU A 117 27.70 -16.55 -28.24
CA GLU A 117 28.22 -17.59 -27.33
C GLU A 117 28.22 -17.14 -25.86
N SER A 118 28.51 -15.86 -25.59
CA SER A 118 28.45 -15.28 -24.24
C SER A 118 27.02 -15.24 -23.72
N MET A 119 26.05 -14.83 -24.56
CA MET A 119 24.64 -14.82 -24.19
C MET A 119 24.09 -16.22 -23.94
N GLU A 120 24.44 -17.21 -24.77
CA GLU A 120 24.03 -18.61 -24.59
C GLU A 120 24.54 -19.17 -23.26
N LYS A 121 25.81 -18.91 -22.90
CA LYS A 121 26.36 -19.30 -21.58
C LYS A 121 25.60 -18.63 -20.44
N LYS A 122 25.26 -17.34 -20.58
CA LYS A 122 24.48 -16.62 -19.58
C LYS A 122 23.06 -17.19 -19.44
N GLN A 123 22.42 -17.55 -20.55
CA GLN A 123 21.12 -18.20 -20.55
C GLN A 123 21.17 -19.54 -19.82
N GLU A 124 22.17 -20.38 -20.12
CA GLU A 124 22.33 -21.69 -19.46
C GLU A 124 22.50 -21.54 -17.93
N ILE A 125 23.26 -20.54 -17.47
CA ILE A 125 23.41 -20.25 -16.04
C ILE A 125 22.07 -19.86 -15.41
N LEU A 126 21.31 -18.98 -16.06
CA LEU A 126 20.00 -18.52 -15.56
C LEU A 126 18.98 -19.65 -15.52
N GLU A 127 18.97 -20.54 -16.53
CA GLU A 127 18.11 -21.71 -16.55
C GLU A 127 18.43 -22.67 -15.40
N LYS A 128 19.72 -22.92 -15.12
CA LYS A 128 20.16 -23.72 -13.97
C LYS A 128 19.75 -23.09 -12.64
N GLN A 129 19.89 -21.77 -12.49
CA GLN A 129 19.46 -21.06 -11.28
C GLN A 129 17.94 -21.15 -11.09
N ASN A 130 17.17 -20.91 -12.16
CA ASN A 130 15.71 -21.01 -12.11
C ASN A 130 15.24 -22.44 -11.77
N ALA A 131 15.91 -23.47 -12.28
CA ALA A 131 15.60 -24.86 -11.96
C ALA A 131 15.77 -25.19 -10.46
N ILE A 132 16.63 -24.47 -9.74
CA ILE A 132 16.84 -24.62 -8.29
C ILE A 132 15.87 -23.73 -7.50
N LEU A 133 15.76 -22.45 -7.90
CA LEU A 133 14.97 -21.45 -7.17
C LEU A 133 13.46 -21.73 -7.25
N TYR A 134 12.97 -22.31 -8.35
CA TYR A 134 11.54 -22.56 -8.51
C TYR A 134 11.01 -23.60 -7.50
N PRO A 135 11.64 -24.78 -7.33
CA PRO A 135 11.29 -25.70 -6.25
C PRO A 135 11.41 -25.09 -4.85
N GLU A 136 12.47 -24.33 -4.56
CA GLU A 136 12.64 -23.67 -3.25
C GLU A 136 11.51 -22.68 -2.96
N ARG A 137 11.09 -21.91 -3.98
CA ARG A 137 9.96 -21.00 -3.87
C ARG A 137 8.65 -21.75 -3.60
N GLU A 138 8.39 -22.85 -4.30
CA GLU A 138 7.16 -23.63 -4.09
C GLU A 138 7.15 -24.32 -2.71
N LEU A 139 8.31 -24.80 -2.24
CA LEU A 139 8.45 -25.32 -0.88
C LEU A 139 8.19 -24.23 0.17
N ALA A 140 8.84 -23.07 0.04
CA ALA A 140 8.65 -21.94 0.96
C ALA A 140 7.20 -21.44 0.97
N LYS A 141 6.55 -21.44 -0.20
CA LYS A 141 5.13 -21.11 -0.33
C LYS A 141 4.25 -22.13 0.40
N GLY A 142 4.51 -23.43 0.21
CA GLY A 142 3.79 -24.49 0.92
C GLY A 142 3.95 -24.41 2.44
N ASP A 143 5.16 -24.14 2.92
CA ASP A 143 5.45 -23.93 4.35
C ASP A 143 4.70 -22.70 4.89
N TYR A 144 4.71 -21.60 4.15
CA TYR A 144 3.96 -20.40 4.52
C TYR A 144 2.45 -20.66 4.59
N GLU A 145 1.87 -21.31 3.58
CA GLU A 145 0.46 -21.68 3.56
C GLU A 145 0.10 -22.60 4.74
N ASN A 146 0.97 -23.56 5.08
CA ASN A 146 0.79 -24.43 6.25
C ASN A 146 0.76 -23.62 7.57
N VAL A 147 1.69 -22.68 7.74
CA VAL A 147 1.74 -21.81 8.93
C VAL A 147 0.49 -20.93 9.02
N VAL A 148 0.06 -20.33 7.90
CA VAL A 148 -1.17 -19.54 7.84
C VAL A 148 -2.39 -20.37 8.21
N ASN A 149 -2.50 -21.59 7.67
CA ASN A 149 -3.60 -22.51 7.99
C ASN A 149 -3.60 -22.89 9.47
N GLN A 150 -2.43 -23.17 10.06
CA GLN A 150 -2.30 -23.48 11.48
C GLN A 150 -2.71 -22.28 12.36
N LEU A 151 -2.30 -21.07 11.99
CA LEU A 151 -2.67 -19.84 12.71
C LEU A 151 -4.18 -19.58 12.63
N ASN A 152 -4.77 -19.74 11.45
CA ASN A 152 -6.22 -19.60 11.25
C ASN A 152 -7.00 -20.61 12.08
N TYR A 153 -6.53 -21.87 12.15
CA TYR A 153 -7.11 -22.88 13.02
C TYR A 153 -7.03 -22.48 14.51
N GLN A 154 -5.87 -22.01 14.98
CA GLN A 154 -5.70 -21.53 16.36
C GLN A 154 -6.58 -20.32 16.68
N LEU A 155 -6.73 -19.38 15.74
CA LEU A 155 -7.60 -18.22 15.89
C LEU A 155 -9.08 -18.64 15.97
N SER A 156 -9.51 -19.59 15.14
CA SER A 156 -10.86 -20.16 15.19
C SER A 156 -11.12 -20.86 16.52
N GLU A 157 -10.20 -21.71 16.98
CA GLU A 157 -10.26 -22.35 18.29
C GLU A 157 -10.35 -21.33 19.44
N LYS A 158 -9.54 -20.26 19.38
CA LYS A 158 -9.58 -19.17 20.37
C LYS A 158 -10.93 -18.45 20.35
N ALA A 159 -11.47 -18.14 19.18
CA ALA A 159 -12.77 -17.51 19.03
C ALA A 159 -13.89 -18.39 19.60
N ASN A 160 -13.89 -19.69 19.28
CA ASN A 160 -14.84 -20.66 19.82
C ASN A 160 -14.77 -20.76 21.34
N LYS A 161 -13.56 -20.82 21.91
CA LYS A 161 -13.37 -20.80 23.36
C LYS A 161 -13.86 -19.50 24.00
N GLN A 162 -13.68 -18.36 23.33
CA GLN A 162 -14.19 -17.07 23.81
C GLN A 162 -15.71 -17.01 23.78
N ILE A 163 -16.35 -17.56 22.75
CA ILE A 163 -17.81 -17.68 22.66
C ILE A 163 -18.33 -18.53 23.82
N LEU A 164 -17.76 -19.73 24.02
CA LEU A 164 -18.14 -20.61 25.12
C LEU A 164 -17.94 -19.96 26.49
N LEU A 165 -16.86 -19.21 26.67
CA LEU A 165 -16.60 -18.45 27.89
C LEU A 165 -17.68 -17.37 28.12
N ASN A 166 -18.06 -16.63 27.08
CA ASN A 166 -19.10 -15.61 27.19
C ASN A 166 -20.48 -16.23 27.47
N GLU A 167 -20.82 -17.35 26.83
CA GLU A 167 -22.04 -18.11 27.09
C GLU A 167 -22.11 -18.58 28.54
N THR A 168 -21.04 -19.22 29.03
CA THR A 168 -20.97 -19.68 30.43
C THR A 168 -21.02 -18.52 31.42
N MET A 169 -20.38 -17.39 31.14
CA MET A 169 -20.52 -16.17 31.95
C MET A 169 -21.95 -15.65 31.98
N ASN A 170 -22.66 -15.67 30.85
CA ASN A 170 -24.06 -15.26 30.79
C ASN A 170 -24.96 -16.21 31.60
N GLU A 171 -24.74 -17.52 31.52
CA GLU A 171 -25.47 -18.48 32.36
C GLU A 171 -25.19 -18.27 33.85
N ILE A 172 -23.94 -18.00 34.23
CA ILE A 172 -23.60 -17.64 35.62
C ILE A 172 -24.35 -16.39 36.06
N ARG A 173 -24.45 -15.34 35.22
CA ARG A 173 -25.21 -14.13 35.55
C ARG A 173 -26.70 -14.43 35.71
N LYS A 174 -27.30 -15.23 34.83
CA LYS A 174 -28.71 -15.65 34.94
C LYS A 174 -28.96 -16.41 36.24
N VAL A 175 -28.08 -17.36 36.59
CA VAL A 175 -28.18 -18.11 37.85
C VAL A 175 -28.04 -17.18 39.06
N LYS A 176 -27.08 -16.24 39.04
CA LYS A 176 -26.93 -15.23 40.11
C LYS A 176 -28.17 -14.34 40.26
N ALA A 177 -28.78 -13.89 39.17
CA ALA A 177 -30.02 -13.12 39.21
C ALA A 177 -31.16 -13.94 39.86
N LYS A 178 -31.34 -15.20 39.43
CA LYS A 178 -32.31 -16.12 40.04
C LYS A 178 -32.06 -16.34 41.54
N ILE A 179 -30.80 -16.47 41.95
CA ILE A 179 -30.44 -16.59 43.37
C ILE A 179 -30.85 -15.32 44.13
N SER A 180 -30.54 -14.13 43.61
CA SER A 180 -30.94 -12.86 44.19
C SER A 180 -32.47 -12.74 44.30
N ASP A 181 -33.21 -13.15 43.26
CA ASP A 181 -34.69 -13.14 43.27
C ASP A 181 -35.23 -14.07 44.37
N VAL A 182 -34.66 -15.27 44.51
CA VAL A 182 -35.02 -16.21 45.57
C VAL A 182 -34.66 -15.67 46.96
N GLU A 183 -33.51 -15.02 47.12
CA GLU A 183 -33.11 -14.39 48.38
C GLU A 183 -34.06 -13.26 48.76
N THR A 184 -34.43 -12.39 47.83
CA THR A 184 -35.40 -11.31 48.08
C THR A 184 -36.79 -11.87 48.39
N ALA A 185 -37.23 -12.91 47.68
CA ALA A 185 -38.50 -13.60 47.97
C ALA A 185 -38.48 -14.24 49.36
N LYS A 186 -37.36 -14.85 49.75
CA LYS A 186 -37.17 -15.41 51.11
C LYS A 186 -37.26 -14.33 52.17
N VAL A 187 -36.62 -13.18 51.98
CA VAL A 187 -36.70 -12.04 52.92
C VAL A 187 -38.15 -11.56 53.06
N LYS A 188 -38.85 -11.37 51.94
CA LYS A 188 -40.27 -10.98 51.95
C LYS A 188 -41.14 -11.99 52.69
N LEU A 189 -40.97 -13.29 52.43
CA LEU A 189 -41.70 -14.34 53.12
C LEU A 189 -41.44 -14.31 54.64
N VAL A 190 -40.20 -14.06 55.06
CA VAL A 190 -39.87 -13.92 56.48
C VAL A 190 -40.56 -12.69 57.09
N GLU A 191 -40.58 -11.55 56.38
CA GLU A 191 -41.32 -10.35 56.80
C GLU A 191 -42.83 -10.62 56.91
N ASP A 192 -43.42 -11.28 55.92
CA ASP A 192 -44.83 -11.68 55.91
C ASP A 192 -45.14 -12.60 57.10
N MET A 193 -44.30 -13.60 57.36
CA MET A 193 -44.43 -14.50 58.52
C MET A 193 -44.34 -13.75 59.85
N ILE A 194 -43.45 -12.78 59.98
CA ILE A 194 -43.34 -11.93 61.18
C ILE A 194 -44.61 -11.11 61.35
N GLN A 195 -45.11 -10.50 60.27
CA GLN A 195 -46.31 -9.68 60.28
C GLN A 195 -47.57 -10.51 60.61
N GLU A 196 -47.67 -11.72 60.07
CA GLU A 196 -48.75 -12.66 60.37
C GLU A 196 -48.67 -13.17 61.82
N THR A 197 -47.47 -13.46 62.33
CA THR A 197 -47.29 -13.83 63.75
C THR A 197 -47.69 -12.68 64.68
N LYS A 198 -47.37 -11.44 64.30
CA LYS A 198 -47.76 -10.25 65.06
C LYS A 198 -49.27 -10.05 65.05
N SER A 199 -49.92 -10.11 63.88
CA SER A 199 -51.38 -9.98 63.78
C SER A 199 -52.11 -11.12 64.49
N PHE A 200 -51.58 -12.34 64.44
CA PHE A 200 -52.07 -13.47 65.22
C PHE A 200 -51.95 -13.23 66.72
N SER A 201 -50.83 -12.67 67.20
CA SER A 201 -50.66 -12.31 68.61
C SER A 201 -51.67 -11.23 69.05
N GLU A 202 -51.85 -10.18 68.25
CA GLU A 202 -52.80 -9.09 68.53
C GLU A 202 -54.26 -9.59 68.56
N THR A 203 -54.64 -10.43 67.61
CA THR A 203 -55.98 -11.05 67.57
C THR A 203 -56.19 -12.02 68.73
N LYS A 204 -55.18 -12.82 69.09
CA LYS A 204 -55.21 -13.68 70.27
C LYS A 204 -55.41 -12.87 71.56
N GLU A 205 -54.64 -11.80 71.78
CA GLU A 205 -54.81 -10.92 72.94
C GLU A 205 -56.20 -10.27 72.98
N LYS A 206 -56.74 -9.88 71.81
CA LYS A 206 -58.09 -9.33 71.71
C LYS A 206 -59.14 -10.36 72.13
N LEU A 207 -59.03 -11.59 71.60
CA LEU A 207 -59.92 -12.69 71.96
C LEU A 207 -59.81 -13.07 73.43
N GLU A 208 -58.60 -13.10 74.00
CA GLU A 208 -58.40 -13.35 75.43
C GLU A 208 -59.07 -12.27 76.29
N ARG A 209 -58.97 -10.99 75.89
CA ARG A 209 -59.70 -9.88 76.53
C ARG A 209 -61.22 -10.04 76.42
N GLU A 210 -61.73 -10.42 75.25
CA GLU A 210 -63.16 -10.68 75.04
C GLU A 210 -63.65 -11.88 75.85
N CYS A 211 -62.88 -12.97 75.92
CA CYS A 211 -63.16 -14.11 76.78
C CYS A 211 -63.16 -13.73 78.26
N ALA A 212 -62.17 -12.96 78.74
CA ALA A 212 -62.13 -12.47 80.11
C ALA A 212 -63.34 -11.59 80.42
N GLN A 213 -63.72 -10.70 79.50
CA GLN A 213 -64.92 -9.87 79.61
C GLN A 213 -66.19 -10.73 79.66
N ALA A 214 -66.30 -11.74 78.81
CA ALA A 214 -67.44 -12.67 78.79
C ALA A 214 -67.53 -13.50 80.08
N VAL A 215 -66.39 -13.96 80.63
CA VAL A 215 -66.33 -14.66 81.92
C VAL A 215 -66.78 -13.74 83.06
N ASN A 216 -66.32 -12.48 83.09
CA ASN A 216 -66.77 -11.49 84.06
C ASN A 216 -68.28 -11.25 83.95
N ASN A 217 -68.78 -11.04 82.74
CA ASN A 217 -70.21 -10.86 82.48
C ASN A 217 -71.03 -12.09 82.93
N LEU A 218 -70.55 -13.31 82.67
CA LEU A 218 -71.18 -14.56 83.12
C LEU A 218 -71.17 -14.68 84.64
N GLN A 219 -70.10 -14.25 85.31
CA GLN A 219 -70.02 -14.25 86.77
C GLN A 219 -71.01 -13.25 87.38
N ASP A 220 -71.11 -12.05 86.80
CA ASP A 220 -72.08 -11.03 87.22
C ASP A 220 -73.52 -11.47 86.94
N GLN A 221 -73.78 -12.09 85.80
CA GLN A 221 -75.08 -12.68 85.46
C GLN A 221 -75.43 -13.84 86.41
N LYS A 222 -74.47 -14.70 86.78
CA LYS A 222 -74.67 -15.74 87.80
C LYS A 222 -75.01 -15.15 89.17
N LYS A 223 -74.31 -14.09 89.61
CA LYS A 223 -74.64 -13.36 90.84
C LYS A 223 -76.06 -12.78 90.76
N HIS A 224 -76.41 -12.13 89.66
CA HIS A 224 -77.76 -11.58 89.44
C HIS A 224 -78.84 -12.67 89.46
N ASN A 225 -78.63 -13.78 88.75
CA ASN A 225 -79.53 -14.92 88.73
C ASN A 225 -79.68 -15.57 90.11
N SER A 226 -78.61 -15.68 90.89
CA SER A 226 -78.68 -16.18 92.27
C SER A 226 -79.54 -15.28 93.16
N LYS A 227 -79.45 -13.95 92.98
CA LYS A 227 -80.27 -12.96 93.71
C LYS A 227 -81.74 -13.05 93.30
N ARG A 228 -82.03 -13.12 91.99
CA ARG A 228 -83.40 -13.35 91.49
C ARG A 228 -83.99 -14.67 91.96
N ARG A 229 -83.19 -15.74 92.00
CA ARG A 229 -83.64 -17.05 92.48
C ARG A 229 -84.03 -16.98 93.96
N ARG A 230 -83.23 -16.33 94.81
CA ARG A 230 -83.58 -16.09 96.22
C ARG A 230 -84.88 -15.29 96.35
N GLN A 231 -85.05 -14.22 95.57
CA GLN A 231 -86.30 -13.43 95.57
C GLN A 231 -87.51 -14.28 95.15
N ARG A 232 -87.36 -15.10 94.11
CA ARG A 232 -88.41 -16.01 93.65
C ARG A 232 -88.77 -17.04 94.71
N ASP A 233 -87.78 -17.62 95.38
CA ASP A 233 -87.99 -18.62 96.43
C ASP A 233 -88.69 -17.98 97.66
N THR A 234 -88.40 -16.71 97.98
CA THR A 234 -89.17 -15.94 98.98
C THR A 234 -90.64 -15.75 98.56
N VAL A 235 -90.89 -15.31 97.32
CA VAL A 235 -92.25 -15.13 96.80
C VAL A 235 -93.02 -16.45 96.74
N LEU A 236 -92.36 -17.56 96.42
CA LEU A 236 -92.97 -18.89 96.41
C LEU A 236 -93.39 -19.33 97.82
N SER A 237 -92.57 -19.03 98.83
CA SER A 237 -92.90 -19.29 100.24
C SER A 237 -94.08 -18.43 100.72
N GLU A 238 -94.16 -17.18 100.29
CA GLU A 238 -95.29 -16.29 100.59
C GLU A 238 -96.58 -16.76 99.90
N LEU A 239 -96.49 -17.25 98.66
CA LEU A 239 -97.63 -17.82 97.92
C LEU A 239 -98.18 -19.05 98.63
N LEU A 240 -97.32 -19.99 99.04
CA LEU A 240 -97.72 -21.20 99.76
C LEU A 240 -98.43 -20.87 101.09
N ASP A 241 -97.97 -19.86 101.82
CA ASP A 241 -98.63 -19.38 103.05
C ASP A 241 -100.00 -18.76 102.78
N LYS A 242 -100.16 -18.06 101.64
CA LYS A 242 -101.46 -17.49 101.20
C LYS A 242 -102.41 -18.57 100.69
N GLU A 243 -101.92 -19.57 99.98
CA GLU A 243 -102.70 -20.74 99.53
C GLU A 243 -103.21 -21.56 100.72
N GLY A 244 -102.39 -21.74 101.77
CA GLY A 244 -102.81 -22.36 103.03
C GLY A 244 -103.98 -21.63 103.69
N LYS A 245 -103.91 -20.29 103.77
CA LYS A 245 -105.01 -19.45 104.29
C LYS A 245 -106.27 -19.53 103.43
N ASN A 246 -106.12 -19.63 102.10
CA ASN A 246 -107.25 -19.76 101.18
C ASN A 246 -107.93 -21.14 101.30
N ALA A 247 -107.17 -22.21 101.54
CA ALA A 247 -107.72 -23.54 101.83
C ALA A 247 -108.53 -23.56 103.14
N GLU A 248 -108.08 -22.85 104.18
CA GLU A 248 -108.84 -22.65 105.43
C GLU A 248 -110.15 -21.89 105.20
N LEU A 249 -110.12 -20.82 104.40
CA LEU A 249 -111.32 -20.04 104.04
C LEU A 249 -112.31 -20.88 103.23
N LYS A 250 -111.85 -21.69 102.27
CA LYS A 250 -112.70 -22.64 101.52
C LYS A 250 -113.38 -23.65 102.45
N LYS A 251 -112.66 -24.17 103.46
CA LYS A 251 -113.23 -25.09 104.46
C LYS A 251 -114.33 -24.42 105.28
N ARG A 252 -114.19 -23.13 105.58
CA ARG A 252 -115.19 -22.30 106.27
C ARG A 252 -116.44 -22.06 105.41
N ILE A 253 -116.26 -21.84 104.10
CA ILE A 253 -117.34 -21.65 103.14
C ILE A 253 -118.21 -22.92 103.03
N VAL A 254 -117.60 -24.10 102.92
CA VAL A 254 -118.35 -25.38 102.85
C VAL A 254 -119.17 -25.63 104.12
N GLN A 255 -118.68 -25.22 105.30
CA GLN A 255 -119.44 -25.31 106.56
C GLN A 255 -120.64 -24.35 106.60
N LEU A 256 -120.50 -23.15 106.03
CA LEU A 256 -121.59 -22.17 105.90
C LEU A 256 -122.63 -22.62 104.87
N GLU A 257 -122.22 -23.18 103.74
CA GLU A 257 -123.12 -23.74 102.72
C GLU A 257 -123.97 -24.89 103.28
N GLN A 258 -123.40 -25.79 104.08
CA GLN A 258 -124.15 -26.85 104.79
C GLN A 258 -125.17 -26.29 105.79
N SER A 259 -124.91 -25.13 106.39
CA SER A 259 -125.86 -24.46 107.29
C SER A 259 -127.02 -23.81 106.53
N ILE A 260 -126.76 -23.29 105.32
CA ILE A 260 -127.75 -22.67 104.44
C ILE A 260 -128.73 -23.74 103.92
N SER A 261 -128.24 -24.88 103.40
CA SER A 261 -129.11 -25.96 102.91
C SER A 261 -130.05 -26.52 103.97
N ARG A 262 -129.68 -26.45 105.26
CA ARG A 262 -130.52 -26.88 106.38
C ARG A 262 -131.67 -25.91 106.70
N LEU A 263 -131.48 -24.62 106.42
CA LEU A 263 -132.49 -23.57 106.63
C LEU A 263 -133.48 -23.49 105.44
N THR A 264 -133.02 -23.73 104.21
CA THR A 264 -133.88 -23.73 103.01
C THR A 264 -134.89 -24.90 103.01
N ALA A 265 -134.55 -26.04 103.61
CA ALA A 265 -135.47 -27.18 103.74
C ALA A 265 -136.63 -26.95 104.72
N TYR A 266 -136.46 -26.06 105.71
CA TYR A 266 -137.50 -25.72 106.69
C TYR A 266 -138.49 -24.67 106.16
N GLU A 267 -138.05 -23.78 105.27
CA GLU A 267 -138.90 -22.75 104.63
C GLU A 267 -139.92 -23.35 103.65
N ILE A 268 -139.52 -24.36 102.89
CA ILE A 268 -140.36 -25.03 101.88
C ILE A 268 -141.52 -25.81 102.53
N GLN A 269 -141.33 -26.33 103.75
CA GLN A 269 -142.37 -27.06 104.49
C GLN A 269 -143.44 -26.13 105.10
N SER A 270 -143.11 -24.85 105.36
CA SER A 270 -144.04 -23.86 105.91
C SER A 270 -144.89 -23.16 104.83
N LYS A 271 -144.42 -23.09 103.58
CA LYS A 271 -145.13 -22.44 102.46
C LYS A 271 -146.30 -23.28 101.91
N ASN A 272 -146.23 -24.61 102.00
CA ASN A 272 -147.28 -25.50 101.47
C ASN A 272 -148.58 -25.53 102.32
N HIS A 273 -148.58 -24.99 103.54
CA HIS A 273 -149.76 -24.98 104.43
C HIS A 273 -150.62 -23.69 104.31
N LEU A 274 -150.15 -22.67 103.60
CA LEU A 274 -150.85 -21.37 103.41
C LEU A 274 -151.58 -21.27 102.05
N VAL A 275 -151.27 -22.16 101.10
CA VAL A 275 -151.84 -22.17 99.74
C VAL A 275 -153.24 -22.79 99.70
N ASP A 276 -153.57 -23.70 100.64
CA ASP A 276 -154.88 -24.38 100.69
C ASP A 276 -156.02 -23.54 101.30
N GLU A 277 -155.72 -22.42 101.98
CA GLU A 277 -156.73 -21.52 102.57
C GLU A 277 -157.21 -20.40 101.62
N ILE A 278 -156.39 -20.00 100.64
CA ILE A 278 -156.69 -18.87 99.74
C ILE A 278 -157.72 -19.25 98.66
N ASN A 279 -157.74 -20.51 98.23
CA ASN A 279 -158.68 -21.05 97.24
C ASN A 279 -160.17 -21.04 97.69
N LYS A 280 -160.46 -20.61 98.92
CA LYS A 280 -161.82 -20.57 99.50
C LYS A 280 -162.44 -19.16 99.56
N LEU A 281 -161.70 -18.11 99.21
CA LEU A 281 -162.16 -16.70 99.24
C LEU A 281 -162.49 -16.11 97.86
N GLU A 282 -162.09 -16.77 96.77
CA GLU A 282 -162.44 -16.39 95.39
C GLU A 282 -163.94 -16.56 95.06
N GLU A 283 -164.73 -17.23 95.91
CA GLU A 283 -166.15 -17.49 95.68
C GLU A 283 -167.11 -16.37 96.18
N LEU A 284 -166.60 -15.32 96.85
CA LEU A 284 -167.40 -14.23 97.43
C LEU A 284 -167.21 -12.83 96.78
N SER A 285 -166.20 -12.60 95.94
CA SER A 285 -165.95 -11.26 95.34
C SER A 285 -166.79 -10.94 94.08
N SER A 286 -167.46 -11.95 93.49
CA SER A 286 -168.37 -11.79 92.34
C SER A 286 -169.67 -11.04 92.66
N GLN A 287 -169.82 -10.45 93.85
CA GLN A 287 -170.97 -9.60 94.22
C GLN A 287 -170.68 -8.08 94.21
N LYS A 288 -169.45 -7.62 93.93
CA LYS A 288 -169.08 -6.18 93.97
C LYS A 288 -169.21 -5.43 92.62
N GLU A 289 -169.51 -6.14 91.53
CA GLU A 289 -169.59 -5.59 90.17
C GLU A 289 -170.83 -4.68 89.91
N LEU A 290 -171.67 -4.40 90.92
CA LEU A 290 -172.94 -3.67 90.73
C LEU A 290 -173.05 -2.28 91.40
N LEU A 291 -172.01 -1.75 92.06
CA LEU A 291 -172.06 -0.44 92.75
C LEU A 291 -170.76 0.36 92.54
N GLU A 292 -170.52 1.15 91.49
CA GLU A 292 -171.05 2.53 91.34
C GLU A 292 -169.99 3.33 90.53
N LYS A 293 -169.96 3.34 89.20
CA LYS A 293 -170.83 4.20 88.36
C LYS A 293 -171.27 5.56 88.92
N GLU A 294 -170.94 5.97 90.16
CA GLU A 294 -171.44 7.21 90.77
C GLU A 294 -170.35 8.22 91.19
N LEU A 295 -169.04 7.95 91.09
CA LEU A 295 -168.02 8.92 91.51
C LEU A 295 -167.23 9.64 90.41
N THR A 296 -167.64 9.47 89.15
CA THR A 296 -167.16 10.24 87.98
C THR A 296 -167.51 11.74 88.00
N GLU A 297 -168.27 12.26 88.97
CA GLU A 297 -168.74 13.67 88.91
C GLU A 297 -168.18 14.60 90.01
N LEU A 298 -167.55 14.10 91.08
CA LEU A 298 -167.34 14.95 92.28
C LEU A 298 -166.00 15.68 92.41
N ARG A 299 -165.01 15.57 91.50
CA ARG A 299 -163.77 16.37 91.67
C ARG A 299 -163.25 17.20 90.51
N MET A 300 -164.04 17.35 89.45
CA MET A 300 -163.97 18.55 88.59
C MET A 300 -164.09 19.88 89.37
N ALA A 301 -164.49 19.85 90.65
CA ALA A 301 -164.48 21.00 91.55
C ALA A 301 -163.13 21.29 92.26
N PHE A 302 -162.16 20.35 92.26
CA PHE A 302 -160.88 20.55 92.97
C PHE A 302 -159.79 21.21 92.10
N GLU A 303 -159.98 21.21 90.78
CA GLU A 303 -159.11 21.80 89.75
C GLU A 303 -158.88 23.32 89.89
N LEU A 304 -159.68 24.04 90.70
CA LEU A 304 -159.62 25.51 90.82
C LEU A 304 -159.02 26.06 92.14
N LYS A 305 -158.60 25.22 93.10
CA LYS A 305 -157.96 25.70 94.37
C LYS A 305 -156.47 25.41 94.52
N MET A 306 -155.86 24.57 93.67
CA MET A 306 -154.43 24.21 93.78
C MET A 306 -153.47 25.24 93.12
N GLN A 307 -153.99 26.13 92.27
CA GLN A 307 -153.28 27.28 91.70
C GLN A 307 -152.78 28.32 92.73
N ALA A 308 -153.14 28.21 94.01
CA ALA A 308 -152.55 29.04 95.07
C ALA A 308 -151.32 28.41 95.75
N LEU A 309 -150.94 27.16 95.45
CA LEU A 309 -149.74 26.50 96.02
C LEU A 309 -148.64 26.23 94.98
N GLN A 310 -148.80 26.78 93.78
CA GLN A 310 -147.81 26.99 92.72
C GLN A 310 -146.65 27.93 93.14
N GLU A 311 -146.38 28.04 94.45
CA GLU A 311 -145.34 28.87 95.06
C GLU A 311 -144.49 28.12 96.10
N LYS A 312 -144.62 26.79 96.25
CA LYS A 312 -143.76 26.03 97.18
C LYS A 312 -143.00 24.82 96.64
N ILE A 313 -143.19 24.38 95.40
CA ILE A 313 -142.32 23.34 94.80
C ILE A 313 -141.89 23.77 93.39
N LYS A 314 -141.28 24.95 93.32
CA LYS A 314 -140.25 25.29 92.32
C LYS A 314 -138.88 24.73 92.76
N GLU A 315 -138.88 23.61 93.49
CA GLU A 315 -137.67 23.03 94.09
C GLU A 315 -137.32 21.65 93.49
N VAL A 316 -138.15 21.04 92.62
CA VAL A 316 -137.87 19.70 92.04
C VAL A 316 -138.02 19.68 90.50
N ASP A 317 -137.91 20.83 89.86
CA ASP A 317 -137.90 21.04 88.39
C ASP A 317 -136.60 20.55 87.68
N VAL A 318 -135.97 19.45 88.09
CA VAL A 318 -134.68 19.02 87.47
C VAL A 318 -134.64 17.63 86.81
N GLU A 319 -135.55 16.67 87.04
CA GLU A 319 -135.20 15.26 86.68
C GLU A 319 -136.12 14.43 85.75
N TRP A 320 -137.31 14.84 85.30
CA TRP A 320 -138.21 13.87 84.62
C TRP A 320 -138.53 14.09 83.14
N GLU A 321 -138.04 15.17 82.52
CA GLU A 321 -138.40 15.57 81.15
C GLU A 321 -137.81 14.70 79.99
N LYS A 322 -137.16 13.56 80.26
CA LYS A 322 -136.44 12.79 79.22
C LYS A 322 -137.19 11.60 78.60
N GLY A 323 -138.40 11.27 79.05
CA GLY A 323 -139.04 10.00 78.69
C GLY A 323 -139.91 9.96 77.43
N GLN A 324 -140.36 11.09 76.89
CA GLN A 324 -141.50 11.12 75.95
C GLN A 324 -141.14 11.27 74.45
N ILE A 325 -139.85 11.17 74.07
CA ILE A 325 -139.36 11.49 72.71
C ILE A 325 -139.28 10.28 71.74
N VAL A 326 -139.28 9.03 72.22
CA VAL A 326 -138.83 7.89 71.40
C VAL A 326 -139.88 7.34 70.42
N ASN A 327 -141.18 7.56 70.62
CA ASN A 327 -142.19 6.83 69.85
C ASN A 327 -142.65 7.50 68.54
N THR A 328 -142.18 8.72 68.24
CA THR A 328 -142.59 9.47 67.02
C THR A 328 -141.55 9.42 65.89
N ILE A 329 -140.34 8.88 66.14
CA ILE A 329 -139.17 8.92 65.22
C ILE A 329 -139.16 7.77 64.18
N HIS A 330 -139.88 6.65 64.39
CA HIS A 330 -139.73 5.45 63.55
C HIS A 330 -140.50 5.42 62.22
N LEU A 331 -141.45 6.33 61.97
CA LEU A 331 -142.23 6.33 60.72
C LEU A 331 -141.68 7.28 59.63
N GLU A 332 -140.71 8.15 59.92
CA GLU A 332 -140.12 9.10 58.96
C GLU A 332 -138.79 8.63 58.31
N SER A 333 -138.19 7.52 58.78
CA SER A 333 -136.87 7.04 58.33
C SER A 333 -136.92 6.19 57.04
N ILE A 334 -138.07 5.64 56.66
CA ILE A 334 -138.18 4.72 55.51
C ILE A 334 -138.28 5.46 54.16
N ALA A 335 -138.78 6.70 54.14
CA ALA A 335 -138.95 7.46 52.89
C ALA A 335 -137.65 8.08 52.33
N LYS A 336 -136.60 8.26 53.14
CA LYS A 336 -135.33 8.93 52.73
C LYS A 336 -134.28 7.99 52.12
N LEU A 337 -134.48 6.66 52.15
CA LEU A 337 -133.47 5.68 51.68
C LEU A 337 -133.60 5.35 50.17
N SER A 338 -134.69 5.73 49.51
CA SER A 338 -134.93 5.38 48.10
C SER A 338 -134.36 6.37 47.09
N ASP A 339 -134.04 7.60 47.49
CA ASP A 339 -133.50 8.65 46.59
C ASP A 339 -131.97 8.65 46.52
N SER A 340 -131.26 8.04 47.48
CA SER A 340 -129.79 7.99 47.51
C SER A 340 -129.18 7.00 46.51
N PHE A 341 -129.89 5.96 46.10
CA PHE A 341 -129.35 4.92 45.18
C PHE A 341 -129.37 5.31 43.70
N LYS A 342 -130.11 6.37 43.30
CA LYS A 342 -130.13 6.83 41.89
C LYS A 342 -128.95 7.73 41.53
N ALA A 343 -128.35 8.44 42.49
CA ALA A 343 -127.22 9.35 42.23
C ALA A 343 -125.86 8.62 42.11
N GLN A 344 -125.69 7.45 42.73
CA GLN A 344 -124.42 6.71 42.74
C GLN A 344 -124.13 5.98 41.42
N ARG A 345 -125.12 5.77 40.56
CA ARG A 345 -124.99 4.97 39.33
C ARG A 345 -124.50 5.78 38.12
N THR A 346 -124.66 7.10 38.13
CA THR A 346 -124.15 8.00 37.07
C THR A 346 -122.66 8.31 37.23
N GLU A 347 -122.12 8.26 38.45
CA GLU A 347 -120.70 8.54 38.73
C GLU A 347 -119.77 7.35 38.39
N GLN A 348 -120.30 6.12 38.37
CA GLN A 348 -119.53 4.93 37.95
C GLN A 348 -119.31 4.84 36.43
N ASP A 349 -120.24 5.36 35.62
CA ASP A 349 -120.13 5.31 34.15
C ASP A 349 -119.09 6.32 33.62
N ASP A 350 -118.91 7.47 34.27
CA ASP A 350 -117.90 8.48 33.88
C ASP A 350 -116.46 8.00 34.16
N VAL A 351 -116.24 7.26 35.25
CA VAL A 351 -114.93 6.70 35.63
C VAL A 351 -114.47 5.59 34.67
N MET A 352 -115.40 4.86 34.05
CA MET A 352 -115.08 3.81 33.07
C MET A 352 -114.54 4.38 31.74
N VAL A 353 -115.04 5.54 31.31
CA VAL A 353 -114.58 6.21 30.08
C VAL A 353 -113.15 6.77 30.25
N GLU A 354 -112.85 7.30 31.43
CA GLU A 354 -111.53 7.84 31.75
C GLU A 354 -110.44 6.75 31.78
N ASN A 355 -110.76 5.57 32.33
CA ASN A 355 -109.85 4.42 32.42
C ASN A 355 -109.50 3.83 31.02
N HIS A 356 -110.44 3.86 30.08
CA HIS A 356 -110.20 3.44 28.69
C HIS A 356 -109.24 4.39 27.95
N ASN A 357 -109.34 5.69 28.25
CA ASN A 357 -108.50 6.71 27.61
C ASN A 357 -107.05 6.67 28.13
N VAL A 358 -106.84 6.35 29.40
CA VAL A 358 -105.51 6.11 29.99
C VAL A 358 -104.85 4.87 29.41
N SER A 359 -105.60 3.79 29.21
CA SER A 359 -105.08 2.53 28.63
C SER A 359 -104.58 2.72 27.19
N ARG A 360 -105.31 3.48 26.37
CA ARG A 360 -104.89 3.79 24.99
C ARG A 360 -103.63 4.66 24.91
N ARG A 361 -103.45 5.58 25.87
CA ARG A 361 -102.23 6.41 25.96
C ARG A 361 -101.01 5.58 26.38
N LEU A 362 -101.19 4.58 27.22
CA LEU A 362 -100.13 3.66 27.63
C LEU A 362 -99.64 2.81 26.44
N GLU A 363 -100.57 2.27 25.65
CA GLU A 363 -100.24 1.44 24.48
C GLU A 363 -99.45 2.20 23.40
N MET A 364 -99.82 3.46 23.14
CA MET A 364 -99.08 4.34 22.23
C MET A 364 -97.67 4.67 22.75
N SER A 365 -97.51 4.84 24.07
CA SER A 365 -96.20 5.05 24.68
C SER A 365 -95.31 3.81 24.60
N GLN A 366 -95.91 2.61 24.60
CA GLN A 366 -95.19 1.34 24.50
C GLN A 366 -94.64 1.12 23.09
N LEU A 367 -95.43 1.41 22.06
CA LEU A 367 -94.98 1.34 20.66
C LEU A 367 -93.79 2.26 20.36
N ILE A 368 -93.80 3.49 20.90
CA ILE A 368 -92.68 4.44 20.74
C ILE A 368 -91.41 3.92 21.45
N LEU A 369 -91.58 3.27 22.60
CA LEU A 369 -90.45 2.69 23.34
C LEU A 369 -89.82 1.52 22.57
N ASP A 370 -90.65 0.65 21.97
CA ASP A 370 -90.17 -0.48 21.18
C ASP A 370 -89.41 -0.03 19.91
N GLU A 371 -89.87 1.04 19.26
CA GLU A 371 -89.19 1.64 18.10
C GLU A 371 -87.82 2.26 18.49
N LEU A 372 -87.75 2.90 19.66
CA LEU A 372 -86.49 3.40 20.22
C LEU A 372 -85.52 2.26 20.57
N VAL A 373 -86.02 1.17 21.16
CA VAL A 373 -85.21 -0.02 21.47
C VAL A 373 -84.65 -0.66 20.20
N ALA A 374 -85.46 -0.77 19.14
CA ALA A 374 -85.00 -1.29 17.86
C ALA A 374 -83.92 -0.39 17.22
N SER A 375 -84.09 0.94 17.29
CA SER A 375 -83.07 1.90 16.82
C SER A 375 -81.76 1.79 17.61
N ILE A 376 -81.84 1.64 18.94
CA ILE A 376 -80.67 1.43 19.80
C ILE A 376 -79.96 0.12 19.45
N ALA A 377 -80.70 -0.96 19.20
CA ALA A 377 -80.13 -2.24 18.80
C ALA A 377 -79.35 -2.14 17.48
N LYS A 378 -79.87 -1.37 16.50
CA LYS A 378 -79.19 -1.11 15.23
C LYS A 378 -77.90 -0.31 15.39
N HIS A 379 -77.93 0.78 16.15
CA HIS A 379 -76.72 1.58 16.42
C HIS A 379 -75.66 0.76 17.18
N ASN A 380 -76.09 -0.13 18.09
CA ASN A 380 -75.18 -1.04 18.80
C ASN A 380 -74.55 -2.12 17.92
N SER A 381 -75.18 -2.53 16.81
CA SER A 381 -74.52 -3.40 15.82
C SER A 381 -73.49 -2.63 14.99
N GLU A 382 -73.84 -1.41 14.55
CA GLU A 382 -72.93 -0.56 13.77
C GLU A 382 -71.69 -0.15 14.58
N ILE A 383 -71.85 0.17 15.87
CA ILE A 383 -70.72 0.44 16.78
C ILE A 383 -69.81 -0.77 16.90
N ARG A 384 -70.37 -1.98 17.00
CA ARG A 384 -69.57 -3.22 17.09
C ARG A 384 -68.78 -3.50 15.83
N GLU A 385 -69.34 -3.25 14.66
CA GLU A 385 -68.64 -3.38 13.37
C GLU A 385 -67.50 -2.35 13.26
N MET A 386 -67.76 -1.08 13.62
CA MET A 386 -66.73 -0.05 13.63
C MET A 386 -65.60 -0.35 14.64
N GLU A 387 -65.93 -0.87 15.83
CA GLU A 387 -64.92 -1.29 16.82
C GLU A 387 -64.04 -2.44 16.29
N GLU A 388 -64.61 -3.35 15.51
CA GLU A 388 -63.86 -4.45 14.89
C GLU A 388 -62.96 -3.96 13.76
N GLU A 389 -63.43 -3.04 12.92
CA GLU A 389 -62.59 -2.37 11.90
C GLU A 389 -61.44 -1.58 12.54
N ILE A 390 -61.70 -0.87 13.65
CA ILE A 390 -60.66 -0.15 14.40
C ILE A 390 -59.62 -1.14 14.94
N LYS A 391 -60.02 -2.29 15.46
CA LYS A 391 -59.07 -3.33 15.92
C LYS A 391 -58.24 -3.89 14.77
N GLN A 392 -58.86 -4.17 13.63
CA GLN A 392 -58.14 -4.67 12.44
C GLN A 392 -57.15 -3.63 11.91
N LEU A 393 -57.53 -2.36 11.84
CA LEU A 393 -56.63 -1.27 11.46
C LEU A 393 -55.50 -1.09 12.48
N HIS A 394 -55.79 -1.20 13.78
CA HIS A 394 -54.76 -1.13 14.81
C HIS A 394 -53.76 -2.29 14.69
N GLN A 395 -54.24 -3.50 14.47
CA GLN A 395 -53.39 -4.68 14.24
C GLN A 395 -52.54 -4.52 12.97
N ALA A 396 -53.12 -4.03 11.88
CA ALA A 396 -52.40 -3.75 10.64
C ALA A 396 -51.32 -2.68 10.86
N ASN A 397 -51.61 -1.64 11.65
CA ASN A 397 -50.66 -0.58 11.96
C ASN A 397 -49.50 -1.08 12.83
N ILE A 398 -49.76 -1.98 13.79
CA ILE A 398 -48.70 -2.66 14.57
C ILE A 398 -47.79 -3.48 13.65
N VAL A 399 -48.38 -4.31 12.76
CA VAL A 399 -47.60 -5.12 11.81
C VAL A 399 -46.77 -4.23 10.87
N ASN A 400 -47.33 -3.11 10.42
CA ASN A 400 -46.64 -2.19 9.53
C ASN A 400 -45.53 -1.39 10.24
N ALA A 401 -45.72 -1.07 11.52
CA ALA A 401 -44.69 -0.48 12.38
C ALA A 401 -43.53 -1.46 12.59
N ASP A 402 -43.82 -2.72 12.95
CA ASP A 402 -42.81 -3.78 13.10
C ASP A 402 -42.03 -4.02 11.80
N LEU A 403 -42.71 -4.00 10.64
CA LEU A 403 -42.07 -4.14 9.34
C LEU A 403 -41.15 -2.96 9.03
N SER A 404 -41.58 -1.74 9.36
CA SER A 404 -40.79 -0.52 9.18
C SER A 404 -39.57 -0.51 10.10
N GLU A 405 -39.71 -1.00 11.33
CA GLU A 405 -38.60 -1.14 12.28
C GLU A 405 -37.56 -2.15 11.78
N ARG A 406 -37.98 -3.34 11.31
CA ARG A 406 -37.05 -4.30 10.68
C ARG A 406 -36.35 -3.73 9.46
N ASN A 407 -37.07 -3.03 8.59
CA ASN A 407 -36.46 -2.38 7.42
C ASN A 407 -35.41 -1.32 7.83
N LEU A 408 -35.65 -0.60 8.93
CA LEU A 408 -34.68 0.35 9.50
C LEU A 408 -33.46 -0.36 10.10
N GLU A 409 -33.64 -1.49 10.77
CA GLU A 409 -32.53 -2.33 11.27
C GLU A 409 -31.68 -2.88 10.13
N ASP A 410 -32.31 -3.38 9.06
CA ASP A 410 -31.61 -3.88 7.87
C ASP A 410 -30.79 -2.77 7.18
N LEU A 411 -31.37 -1.57 7.05
CA LEU A 411 -30.67 -0.40 6.49
C LEU A 411 -29.52 0.06 7.39
N HIS A 412 -29.67 0.03 8.72
CA HIS A 412 -28.57 0.30 9.65
C HIS A 412 -27.46 -0.76 9.53
N GLY A 413 -27.82 -2.03 9.44
CA GLY A 413 -26.88 -3.12 9.22
C GLY A 413 -26.11 -2.98 7.90
N GLN A 414 -26.77 -2.52 6.84
CA GLN A 414 -26.12 -2.23 5.56
C GLN A 414 -25.21 -1.00 5.66
N LEU A 415 -25.65 0.07 6.31
CA LEU A 415 -24.83 1.27 6.56
C LEU A 415 -23.56 0.93 7.36
N ASP A 416 -23.66 0.04 8.36
CA ASP A 416 -22.51 -0.38 9.16
C ASP A 416 -21.54 -1.26 8.36
N LYS A 417 -22.03 -2.09 7.43
CA LYS A 417 -21.18 -2.81 6.46
C LYS A 417 -20.46 -1.84 5.55
N ASP A 418 -21.17 -0.87 4.99
CA ASP A 418 -20.60 0.13 4.09
C ASP A 418 -19.57 1.01 4.81
N LYS A 419 -19.82 1.40 6.07
CA LYS A 419 -18.84 2.10 6.92
C LYS A 419 -17.58 1.28 7.16
N LYS A 420 -17.71 -0.03 7.40
CA LYS A 420 -16.55 -0.93 7.52
C LYS A 420 -15.78 -1.01 6.21
N SER A 421 -16.47 -1.10 5.06
CA SER A 421 -15.85 -1.08 3.74
C SER A 421 -15.12 0.24 3.47
N ILE A 422 -15.71 1.39 3.82
CA ILE A 422 -15.04 2.70 3.71
C ILE A 422 -13.77 2.72 4.55
N GLY A 423 -13.82 2.24 5.80
CA GLY A 423 -12.63 2.17 6.65
C GLY A 423 -11.52 1.28 6.07
N MET A 424 -11.87 0.15 5.44
CA MET A 424 -10.88 -0.69 4.74
C MET A 424 -10.25 0.04 3.56
N PHE A 425 -11.05 0.74 2.74
CA PHE A 425 -10.53 1.51 1.61
C PHE A 425 -9.69 2.72 2.05
N GLU A 426 -9.98 3.33 3.20
CA GLU A 426 -9.15 4.38 3.77
C GLU A 426 -7.78 3.83 4.20
N VAL A 427 -7.73 2.66 4.83
CA VAL A 427 -6.46 1.98 5.17
C VAL A 427 -5.68 1.61 3.91
N GLU A 428 -6.32 1.01 2.91
CA GLU A 428 -5.67 0.65 1.63
C GLU A 428 -5.13 1.88 0.91
N LYS A 429 -5.88 3.00 0.94
CA LYS A 429 -5.42 4.29 0.41
C LYS A 429 -4.19 4.79 1.16
N GLU A 430 -4.16 4.68 2.48
CA GLU A 430 -3.01 5.10 3.30
C GLU A 430 -1.77 4.24 3.02
N GLU A 431 -1.94 2.92 2.91
CA GLU A 431 -0.87 1.98 2.52
C GLU A 431 -0.32 2.28 1.11
N LEU A 432 -1.19 2.57 0.14
CA LEU A 432 -0.81 2.98 -1.20
C LEU A 432 -0.06 4.32 -1.19
N CYS A 433 -0.54 5.32 -0.46
CA CYS A 433 0.15 6.59 -0.30
C CYS A 433 1.55 6.40 0.30
N GLN A 434 1.67 5.59 1.34
CA GLN A 434 2.96 5.28 1.97
C GLN A 434 3.92 4.61 0.98
N SER A 435 3.43 3.61 0.24
CA SER A 435 4.22 2.92 -0.80
C SER A 435 4.67 3.87 -1.92
N LEU A 436 3.83 4.82 -2.30
CA LEU A 436 4.15 5.84 -3.32
C LEU A 436 5.22 6.82 -2.81
N GLU A 437 5.13 7.23 -1.55
CA GLU A 437 6.11 8.10 -0.90
C GLU A 437 7.48 7.40 -0.78
N ASP A 438 7.49 6.12 -0.44
CA ASP A 438 8.72 5.33 -0.35
C ASP A 438 9.33 5.09 -1.74
N LEU A 439 8.52 4.78 -2.76
CA LEU A 439 8.99 4.67 -4.14
C LEU A 439 9.58 6.02 -4.64
N LYS A 440 8.98 7.14 -4.24
CA LYS A 440 9.48 8.47 -4.58
C LYS A 440 10.83 8.75 -3.91
N LYS A 441 11.00 8.37 -2.63
CA LYS A 441 12.30 8.47 -1.94
C LYS A 441 13.36 7.59 -2.61
N ASP A 442 13.02 6.36 -2.97
CA ASP A 442 13.93 5.45 -3.67
C ASP A 442 14.33 6.02 -5.03
N HIS A 443 13.38 6.60 -5.77
CA HIS A 443 13.66 7.27 -7.03
C HIS A 443 14.57 8.49 -6.84
N GLU A 444 14.28 9.34 -5.85
CA GLU A 444 15.14 10.50 -5.51
C GLU A 444 16.55 10.06 -5.12
N GLN A 445 16.69 8.95 -4.40
CA GLN A 445 17.99 8.38 -4.03
C GLN A 445 18.73 7.85 -5.27
N HIS A 446 18.04 7.10 -6.13
CA HIS A 446 18.62 6.61 -7.38
C HIS A 446 19.08 7.76 -8.29
N VAL A 447 18.32 8.86 -8.36
CA VAL A 447 18.72 10.06 -9.11
C VAL A 447 19.96 10.72 -8.50
N LYS A 448 20.05 10.80 -7.17
CA LYS A 448 21.26 11.31 -6.49
C LYS A 448 22.48 10.43 -6.77
N ASP A 449 22.33 9.11 -6.71
CA ASP A 449 23.41 8.15 -6.96
C ASP A 449 23.85 8.21 -8.42
N ALA A 450 22.90 8.26 -9.37
CA ALA A 450 23.19 8.44 -10.78
C ALA A 450 23.93 9.76 -11.04
N LYS A 451 23.53 10.85 -10.39
CA LYS A 451 24.20 12.15 -10.50
C LYS A 451 25.62 12.11 -9.94
N CYS A 452 25.82 11.47 -8.79
CA CYS A 452 27.15 11.27 -8.21
C CYS A 452 28.06 10.44 -9.13
N ASN A 453 27.51 9.38 -9.74
CA ASN A 453 28.22 8.58 -10.73
C ASN A 453 28.58 9.39 -11.98
N ILE A 454 27.66 10.23 -12.47
CA ILE A 454 27.94 11.14 -13.59
C ILE A 454 29.08 12.09 -13.21
N ASP A 455 29.03 12.73 -12.05
CA ASP A 455 30.07 13.64 -11.57
C ASP A 455 31.43 12.93 -11.42
N LEU A 456 31.43 11.68 -10.93
CA LEU A 456 32.64 10.83 -10.86
C LEU A 456 33.18 10.50 -12.25
N THR A 457 32.32 10.12 -13.20
CA THR A 457 32.75 9.85 -14.58
C THR A 457 33.26 11.11 -15.28
N MET A 458 32.66 12.27 -15.03
CA MET A 458 33.15 13.55 -15.55
C MET A 458 34.54 13.87 -15.01
N LYS A 459 34.77 13.73 -13.70
CA LYS A 459 36.11 13.87 -13.12
C LYS A 459 37.10 12.89 -13.72
N ARG A 460 36.70 11.64 -13.93
CA ARG A 460 37.57 10.65 -14.57
C ARG A 460 37.90 11.02 -16.02
N CYS A 461 36.95 11.58 -16.76
CA CYS A 461 37.21 12.11 -18.10
C CYS A 461 38.18 13.30 -18.08
N GLU A 462 38.05 14.22 -17.11
CA GLU A 462 39.00 15.33 -16.91
C GLU A 462 40.40 14.82 -16.59
N GLU A 463 40.53 13.83 -15.70
CA GLU A 463 41.81 13.18 -15.39
C GLU A 463 42.44 12.51 -16.62
N LEU A 464 41.64 11.77 -17.39
CA LEU A 464 42.09 11.12 -18.62
C LEU A 464 42.54 12.13 -19.68
N GLN A 465 41.86 13.27 -19.77
CA GLN A 465 42.25 14.36 -20.65
C GLN A 465 43.58 15.03 -20.21
N GLU A 466 43.83 15.12 -18.90
CA GLU A 466 45.11 15.58 -18.36
C GLU A 466 46.24 14.56 -18.60
N GLU A 467 45.95 13.26 -18.46
CA GLU A 467 46.87 12.17 -18.81
C GLU A 467 47.20 12.17 -20.32
N GLU A 468 46.22 12.41 -21.18
CA GLU A 468 46.40 12.54 -22.63
C GLU A 468 47.35 13.71 -22.97
N MET A 469 47.16 14.88 -22.35
CA MET A 469 48.10 16.01 -22.52
C MET A 469 49.53 15.65 -22.09
N LYS A 470 49.69 14.95 -20.95
CA LYS A 470 51.01 14.48 -20.49
C LYS A 470 51.63 13.48 -21.46
N LEU A 471 50.83 12.58 -22.04
CA LEU A 471 51.30 11.65 -23.07
C LEU A 471 51.71 12.37 -24.36
N GLN A 472 50.99 13.43 -24.73
CA GLN A 472 51.34 14.28 -25.87
C GLN A 472 52.68 15.01 -25.65
N ASP A 473 52.95 15.48 -24.42
CA ASP A 473 54.28 15.99 -24.03
C ASP A 473 55.36 14.91 -24.10
N HIS A 474 55.06 13.68 -23.68
CA HIS A 474 55.98 12.55 -23.84
C HIS A 474 56.26 12.22 -25.31
N PHE A 475 55.27 12.35 -26.20
CA PHE A 475 55.46 12.21 -27.64
C PHE A 475 56.40 13.30 -28.20
N LEU A 476 56.23 14.56 -27.78
CA LEU A 476 57.15 15.64 -28.11
C LEU A 476 58.57 15.39 -27.58
N LEU A 477 58.70 14.81 -26.38
CA LEU A 477 60.00 14.41 -25.84
C LEU A 477 60.61 13.25 -26.64
N GLY A 478 59.80 12.27 -27.05
CA GLY A 478 60.20 11.15 -27.90
C GLY A 478 60.77 11.61 -29.25
N THR A 479 60.10 12.53 -29.93
CA THR A 479 60.61 13.12 -31.19
C THR A 479 61.93 13.87 -30.99
N LYS A 480 62.11 14.52 -29.84
CA LYS A 480 63.37 15.18 -29.47
C LYS A 480 64.50 14.18 -29.18
N ILE A 481 64.19 13.05 -28.55
CA ILE A 481 65.13 11.94 -28.34
C ILE A 481 65.54 11.32 -29.68
N GLU A 482 64.61 11.09 -30.60
CA GLU A 482 64.93 10.60 -31.96
C GLU A 482 65.83 11.56 -32.73
N HIS A 483 65.56 12.86 -32.65
CA HIS A 483 66.41 13.88 -33.28
C HIS A 483 67.84 13.88 -32.69
N LEU A 484 67.97 13.73 -31.37
CA LEU A 484 69.27 13.63 -30.70
C LEU A 484 69.98 12.32 -31.04
N ASN A 485 69.27 11.20 -31.10
CA ASN A 485 69.82 9.92 -31.53
C ASN A 485 70.33 9.99 -32.98
N SER A 486 69.59 10.64 -33.89
CA SER A 486 70.06 10.88 -35.26
C SER A 486 71.36 11.69 -35.30
N LYS A 487 71.50 12.71 -34.43
CA LYS A 487 72.75 13.47 -34.30
C LYS A 487 73.90 12.63 -33.73
N ILE A 488 73.62 11.77 -32.74
CA ILE A 488 74.62 10.85 -32.18
C ILE A 488 75.09 9.85 -33.22
N VAL A 489 74.18 9.27 -34.01
CA VAL A 489 74.52 8.34 -35.11
C VAL A 489 75.41 9.04 -36.13
N LYS A 490 75.04 10.24 -36.59
CA LYS A 490 75.88 11.02 -37.52
C LYS A 490 77.25 11.37 -36.95
N ALA A 491 77.31 11.72 -35.65
CA ALA A 491 78.58 11.98 -34.98
C ALA A 491 79.44 10.70 -34.89
N LYS A 492 78.82 9.56 -34.58
CA LYS A 492 79.50 8.26 -34.51
C LYS A 492 80.05 7.84 -35.87
N GLU A 493 79.26 7.99 -36.94
CA GLU A 493 79.72 7.78 -38.32
C GLU A 493 80.92 8.68 -38.66
N GLY A 494 80.87 9.96 -38.28
CA GLY A 494 81.98 10.88 -38.43
C GLY A 494 83.24 10.44 -37.67
N TYR A 495 83.09 9.96 -36.44
CA TYR A 495 84.21 9.42 -35.65
C TYR A 495 84.78 8.13 -36.24
N GLU A 496 83.93 7.22 -36.73
CA GLU A 496 84.35 5.98 -37.39
C GLU A 496 85.19 6.31 -38.64
N GLN A 497 84.73 7.28 -39.43
CA GLN A 497 85.42 7.71 -40.65
C GLN A 497 86.77 8.38 -40.34
N MET A 498 86.83 9.18 -39.26
CA MET A 498 88.08 9.77 -38.79
C MET A 498 89.05 8.69 -38.26
N SER A 499 88.54 7.68 -37.55
CA SER A 499 89.35 6.55 -37.07
C SER A 499 89.93 5.72 -38.22
N ILE A 500 89.13 5.47 -39.27
CA ILE A 500 89.60 4.80 -40.49
C ILE A 500 90.72 5.62 -41.15
N SER A 501 90.57 6.94 -41.26
CA SER A 501 91.60 7.82 -41.82
C SER A 501 92.90 7.78 -41.01
N TYR A 502 92.83 7.89 -39.69
CA TYR A 502 94.03 7.81 -38.85
C TYR A 502 94.69 6.44 -38.88
N ASN A 503 93.92 5.36 -38.92
CA ASN A 503 94.48 4.01 -39.10
C ASN A 503 95.20 3.86 -40.44
N ALA A 504 94.67 4.45 -41.52
CA ALA A 504 95.35 4.45 -42.82
C ALA A 504 96.67 5.25 -42.78
N GLU A 505 96.70 6.39 -42.08
CA GLU A 505 97.94 7.16 -41.86
C GLU A 505 98.96 6.39 -41.03
N ILE A 506 98.54 5.73 -39.95
CA ILE A 506 99.41 4.88 -39.12
C ILE A 506 100.02 3.76 -39.97
N GLN A 507 99.21 3.09 -40.80
CA GLN A 507 99.70 2.05 -41.71
C GLN A 507 100.71 2.60 -42.73
N ARG A 508 100.49 3.82 -43.24
CA ARG A 508 101.46 4.50 -44.10
C ARG A 508 102.78 4.75 -43.37
N PHE A 509 102.75 5.21 -42.12
CA PHE A 509 103.97 5.40 -41.34
C PHE A 509 104.68 4.10 -40.98
N ILE A 510 103.94 3.00 -40.74
CA ILE A 510 104.54 1.68 -40.50
C ILE A 510 105.29 1.21 -41.75
N THR A 511 104.66 1.28 -42.93
CA THR A 511 105.29 0.86 -44.19
C THR A 511 106.51 1.73 -44.55
N GLU A 512 106.45 3.03 -44.26
CA GLU A 512 107.60 3.94 -44.41
C GLU A 512 108.73 3.58 -43.44
N ALA A 513 108.42 3.32 -42.17
CA ALA A 513 109.41 2.90 -41.17
C ALA A 513 110.05 1.55 -41.51
N GLU A 514 109.29 0.59 -42.03
CA GLU A 514 109.80 -0.69 -42.50
C GLU A 514 110.72 -0.53 -43.71
N SER A 515 110.37 0.33 -44.66
CA SER A 515 111.22 0.68 -45.81
C SER A 515 112.55 1.32 -45.37
N VAL A 516 112.50 2.26 -44.41
CA VAL A 516 113.69 2.88 -43.83
C VAL A 516 114.55 1.83 -43.12
N LYS A 517 113.95 0.93 -42.33
CA LYS A 517 114.65 -0.16 -41.65
C LYS A 517 115.32 -1.11 -42.65
N GLN A 518 114.66 -1.45 -43.74
CA GLN A 518 115.21 -2.29 -44.80
C GLN A 518 116.40 -1.60 -45.51
N SER A 519 116.27 -0.31 -45.79
CA SER A 519 117.36 0.53 -46.32
C SER A 519 118.56 0.59 -45.36
N GLN A 520 118.30 0.68 -44.06
CA GLN A 520 119.34 0.67 -43.03
C GLN A 520 120.09 -0.66 -42.99
N LEU A 521 119.38 -1.80 -43.05
CA LEU A 521 119.99 -3.13 -43.13
C LEU A 521 120.86 -3.33 -44.38
N VAL A 522 120.43 -2.80 -45.53
CA VAL A 522 121.23 -2.83 -46.77
C VAL A 522 122.51 -2.01 -46.61
N LYS A 523 122.42 -0.81 -46.03
CA LYS A 523 123.60 0.02 -45.74
C LYS A 523 124.53 -0.59 -44.70
N GLU A 524 123.98 -1.27 -43.70
CA GLU A 524 124.75 -1.97 -42.67
C GLU A 524 125.50 -3.18 -43.26
N ALA A 525 124.89 -3.91 -44.19
CA ALA A 525 125.56 -4.96 -44.95
C ALA A 525 126.65 -4.42 -45.90
N GLU A 526 126.43 -3.28 -46.53
CA GLU A 526 127.48 -2.59 -47.32
C GLU A 526 128.63 -2.10 -46.44
N LEU A 527 128.34 -1.54 -45.27
CA LEU A 527 129.35 -1.15 -44.28
C LEU A 527 130.17 -2.34 -43.84
N LYS A 528 129.52 -3.47 -43.53
CA LYS A 528 130.20 -4.70 -43.13
C LYS A 528 131.10 -5.26 -44.24
N ARG A 529 130.68 -5.17 -45.51
CA ARG A 529 131.57 -5.51 -46.65
C ARG A 529 132.76 -4.56 -46.74
N LYS A 530 132.56 -3.26 -46.52
CA LYS A 530 133.67 -2.28 -46.53
C LYS A 530 134.61 -2.49 -45.34
N GLU A 531 134.09 -2.87 -44.19
CA GLU A 531 134.85 -3.22 -42.99
C GLU A 531 135.70 -4.46 -43.23
N THR A 532 135.16 -5.53 -43.85
CA THR A 532 135.97 -6.70 -44.22
C THR A 532 137.06 -6.38 -45.25
N VAL A 533 136.79 -5.46 -46.19
CA VAL A 533 137.82 -4.99 -47.14
C VAL A 533 138.90 -4.17 -46.42
N LEU A 534 138.52 -3.36 -45.42
CA LEU A 534 139.45 -2.62 -44.59
C LEU A 534 140.29 -3.54 -43.71
N GLU A 535 139.71 -4.59 -43.12
CA GLU A 535 140.45 -5.62 -42.37
C GLU A 535 141.45 -6.37 -43.27
N GLU A 536 141.09 -6.68 -44.52
CA GLU A 536 142.03 -7.26 -45.50
C GLU A 536 143.17 -6.29 -45.85
N VAL A 537 142.86 -5.00 -46.03
CA VAL A 537 143.87 -3.96 -46.31
C VAL A 537 144.77 -3.70 -45.10
N GLU A 538 144.24 -3.71 -43.88
CA GLU A 538 145.01 -3.61 -42.64
C GLU A 538 145.89 -4.85 -42.43
N ALA A 539 145.38 -6.05 -42.68
CA ALA A 539 146.20 -7.27 -42.65
C ALA A 539 147.32 -7.23 -43.70
N GLN A 540 147.05 -6.71 -44.89
CA GLN A 540 148.06 -6.52 -45.93
C GLN A 540 149.10 -5.46 -45.53
N PHE A 541 148.66 -4.38 -44.89
CA PHE A 541 149.54 -3.36 -44.31
C PHE A 541 150.43 -3.92 -43.20
N ASP A 542 149.90 -4.76 -42.30
CA ASP A 542 150.66 -5.42 -41.24
C ASP A 542 151.68 -6.42 -41.79
N ILE A 543 151.34 -7.13 -42.86
CA ILE A 543 152.27 -8.01 -43.60
C ILE A 543 153.40 -7.18 -44.21
N ASP A 544 153.09 -6.08 -44.88
CA ASP A 544 154.09 -5.21 -45.50
C ASP A 544 154.93 -4.47 -44.46
N GLN A 545 154.35 -4.06 -43.33
CA GLN A 545 155.06 -3.47 -42.21
C GLN A 545 155.99 -4.49 -41.55
N SER A 546 155.54 -5.74 -41.37
CA SER A 546 156.37 -6.84 -40.86
C SER A 546 157.51 -7.17 -41.83
N ARG A 547 157.25 -7.16 -43.15
CA ARG A 547 158.26 -7.32 -44.19
C ARG A 547 159.27 -6.18 -44.17
N HIS A 548 158.81 -4.95 -43.98
CA HIS A 548 159.67 -3.78 -43.84
C HIS A 548 160.53 -3.87 -42.58
N GLN A 549 159.96 -4.20 -41.42
CA GLN A 549 160.71 -4.43 -40.18
C GLN A 549 161.76 -5.54 -40.32
N LYS A 550 161.43 -6.63 -41.02
CA LYS A 550 162.36 -7.73 -41.29
C LYS A 550 163.52 -7.29 -42.19
N LEU A 551 163.23 -6.49 -43.22
CA LEU A 551 164.25 -5.85 -44.06
C LEU A 551 165.11 -4.87 -43.26
N THR A 552 164.53 -4.09 -42.35
CA THR A 552 165.28 -3.16 -41.47
C THR A 552 166.17 -3.92 -40.48
N LYS A 553 165.73 -5.08 -39.97
CA LYS A 553 166.53 -5.98 -39.15
C LYS A 553 167.70 -6.59 -39.93
N GLN A 554 167.45 -7.07 -41.15
CA GLN A 554 168.51 -7.55 -42.05
C GLN A 554 169.49 -6.43 -42.44
N THR A 555 169.00 -5.19 -42.62
CA THR A 555 169.84 -4.03 -42.93
C THR A 555 170.71 -3.62 -41.74
N SER A 556 170.19 -3.70 -40.51
CA SER A 556 170.97 -3.45 -39.29
C SER A 556 171.96 -4.57 -38.98
N GLU A 557 171.62 -5.83 -39.24
CA GLU A 557 172.54 -6.98 -39.15
C GLU A 557 173.66 -6.89 -40.20
N LEU A 558 173.34 -6.53 -41.45
CA LEU A 558 174.34 -6.23 -42.48
C LEU A 558 175.22 -5.04 -42.12
N LYS A 559 174.68 -4.03 -41.41
CA LYS A 559 175.45 -2.88 -40.91
C LYS A 559 176.40 -3.27 -39.76
N ILE A 560 176.00 -4.21 -38.89
CA ILE A 560 176.86 -4.76 -37.83
C ILE A 560 177.96 -5.65 -38.44
N ILE A 561 177.64 -6.47 -39.44
CA ILE A 561 178.61 -7.29 -40.17
C ILE A 561 179.58 -6.42 -40.95
N LYS A 562 179.10 -5.33 -41.58
CA LYS A 562 179.93 -4.31 -42.22
C LYS A 562 180.87 -3.64 -41.22
N ASN A 563 180.38 -3.19 -40.06
CA ASN A 563 181.23 -2.58 -39.02
C ASN A 563 182.25 -3.57 -38.45
N ARG A 564 181.90 -4.86 -38.33
CA ARG A 564 182.82 -5.93 -37.90
C ARG A 564 183.89 -6.24 -38.95
N LEU A 565 183.54 -6.16 -40.24
CA LEU A 565 184.49 -6.29 -41.36
C LEU A 565 185.37 -5.04 -41.50
N GLU A 566 184.84 -3.83 -41.27
CA GLU A 566 185.63 -2.58 -41.26
C GLU A 566 186.64 -2.55 -40.12
N LEU A 567 186.27 -3.00 -38.91
CA LEU A 567 187.22 -3.16 -37.79
C LEU A 567 188.28 -4.24 -38.08
N SER A 568 187.90 -5.35 -38.71
CA SER A 568 188.83 -6.41 -39.12
C SER A 568 189.78 -5.96 -40.26
N ILE A 569 189.32 -5.09 -41.16
CA ILE A 569 190.15 -4.47 -42.21
C ILE A 569 191.11 -3.42 -41.62
N GLN A 570 190.71 -2.74 -40.54
CA GLN A 570 191.58 -1.79 -39.83
C GLN A 570 192.70 -2.53 -39.06
N GLU A 571 192.37 -3.64 -38.41
CA GLU A 571 193.33 -4.52 -37.71
C GLU A 571 194.27 -5.28 -38.68
N MET A 572 193.79 -5.65 -39.87
CA MET A 572 194.62 -6.22 -40.95
C MET A 572 195.50 -5.17 -41.64
N LYS A 573 195.07 -3.90 -41.68
CA LYS A 573 195.90 -2.78 -42.19
C LYS A 573 197.07 -2.46 -41.25
N GLU A 574 196.88 -2.55 -39.93
CA GLU A 574 197.96 -2.40 -38.94
C GLU A 574 199.02 -3.52 -39.07
N ASN A 575 198.59 -4.75 -39.38
CA ASN A 575 199.47 -5.92 -39.46
C ASN A 575 200.14 -6.16 -40.83
N THR A 576 199.69 -5.55 -41.92
CA THR A 576 200.23 -5.81 -43.28
C THR A 576 201.17 -4.72 -43.80
N ARG A 577 201.35 -3.59 -43.09
CA ARG A 577 202.27 -2.51 -43.53
C ARG A 577 203.64 -2.48 -42.83
N THR A 578 203.88 -3.36 -41.86
CA THR A 578 205.20 -3.60 -41.25
C THR A 578 206.13 -4.49 -42.09
N LEU A 579 205.67 -5.06 -43.20
CA LEU A 579 206.46 -6.05 -43.96
C LEU A 579 206.90 -5.64 -45.38
N LEU A 580 206.52 -4.46 -45.92
CA LEU A 580 207.11 -3.93 -47.16
C LEU A 580 207.22 -2.38 -47.15
N LYS A 581 208.46 -1.90 -46.94
CA LYS A 581 208.96 -0.50 -47.04
C LYS A 581 209.01 -0.01 -48.51
N PRO A 582 209.16 1.31 -48.84
CA PRO A 582 209.86 2.36 -48.06
C PRO A 582 209.26 3.80 -48.03
N LYS A 583 209.80 4.60 -47.08
CA LYS A 583 210.01 6.07 -47.02
C LYS A 583 208.86 7.06 -47.33
N GLY A 584 208.59 7.91 -46.30
CA GLY A 584 208.13 9.31 -46.37
C GLY A 584 206.61 9.48 -46.27
N GLY A 585 206.02 10.34 -45.43
CA GLY A 585 206.51 11.33 -44.47
C GLY A 585 205.31 12.19 -44.01
N ASP A 586 205.28 12.49 -42.71
CA ASP A 586 204.73 13.65 -41.98
C ASP A 586 203.26 14.12 -42.02
N LYS A 587 202.77 14.31 -40.76
CA LYS A 587 201.96 15.42 -40.18
C LYS A 587 200.53 15.61 -40.72
N ALA A 588 199.55 16.15 -39.99
CA ALA A 588 199.31 16.49 -38.59
C ALA A 588 197.81 16.87 -38.48
N ASP A 589 197.35 17.01 -37.24
CA ASP A 589 196.28 17.91 -36.75
C ASP A 589 194.78 17.69 -37.01
N SER A 590 194.08 17.84 -35.87
CA SER A 590 192.88 18.67 -35.61
C SER A 590 191.46 18.09 -35.75
N GLU A 591 190.77 18.17 -34.60
CA GLU A 591 189.47 18.85 -34.35
C GLU A 591 188.22 18.52 -35.19
N GLY A 592 187.13 18.22 -34.47
CA GLY A 592 186.06 19.20 -34.28
C GLY A 592 184.79 19.14 -35.15
N PHE A 593 183.65 19.05 -34.44
CA PHE A 593 182.27 19.48 -34.77
C PHE A 593 181.51 18.71 -35.86
N ALA A 594 180.19 18.49 -35.79
CA ALA A 594 179.10 19.13 -35.04
C ALA A 594 178.10 18.11 -34.45
#